data_AF-A0A1A6BD18-F1
#
_entry.id   AF-A0A1A6BD18-F1
#
_cell.length_a   1.000
_cell.length_b   1.000
_cell.length_c   1.000
_cell.angle_alpha   90.00
_cell.angle_beta   90.00
_cell.angle_gamma   90.00
#
_symmetry.space_group_name_H-M   'P 1'
#
loop_
_entity.id
_entity.type
_entity.pdbx_description
1 polymer ?
#
loop_
_entity_poly.entity_id
_entity_poly.type
_entity_poly.pdbx_seq_one_letter_code
_entity_poly.pdbx_strand_id
1 'polypeptide(L)'
;MKPFRIDVPEDVLDDLRARLARIRWPEAECVDDWSQGIPLRYTRDLAAYWAGDYDWRARETALNRFDHFIDQFDGLDIHFIHQRSPHDDAFPLLITHGWPGSIVEFHKVIEPLTNPTAHGGRAEDAFHVVCPSLPGYGFSGKPGRTGWGVEKIALVWEELMTRLGYDRYGAQGGDWGAAVTSQIGRNEGNCVAIHLNMPLGMPTAETMANPTPEEQAALAALAEHRKNGTGYSKQQSTRPQTVGYGLVDSPVGQLAWIVEKFQAWMDCDGHPENVLTRDELLDNVMMYWVTETAASSARLYWESFKKWGDTTRVELPTGVASFPK
;
A
#
# COMPACT_ATOMS: atom_id res chain seq x y z
N MET A 1 -1.99 -15.93 17.39
CA MET A 1 -3.02 -15.46 16.44
C MET A 1 -4.39 -15.33 17.11
N LYS A 2 -5.03 -14.17 17.02
CA LYS A 2 -6.35 -13.85 17.58
C LYS A 2 -7.26 -13.28 16.48
N PRO A 3 -8.54 -13.67 16.39
CA PRO A 3 -9.49 -13.01 15.50
C PRO A 3 -9.55 -11.50 15.76
N PHE A 4 -9.66 -10.73 14.70
CA PHE A 4 -9.80 -9.28 14.73
C PHE A 4 -11.07 -8.87 13.99
N ARG A 5 -11.69 -7.77 14.40
CA ARG A 5 -12.80 -7.15 13.69
C ARG A 5 -12.55 -5.66 13.66
N ILE A 6 -12.73 -5.05 12.50
CA ILE A 6 -12.67 -3.60 12.34
C ILE A 6 -13.91 -3.02 13.01
N ASP A 7 -13.70 -2.17 14.00
CA ASP A 7 -14.75 -1.49 14.74
C ASP A 7 -14.25 -0.09 15.12
N VAL A 8 -14.43 0.87 14.21
CA VAL A 8 -14.01 2.26 14.42
C VAL A 8 -15.04 2.94 15.33
N PRO A 9 -14.61 3.51 16.47
CA PRO A 9 -15.51 4.24 17.35
C PRO A 9 -16.21 5.43 16.67
N GLU A 10 -17.47 5.71 17.00
CA GLU A 10 -18.22 6.80 16.37
C GLU A 10 -17.62 8.19 16.67
N ASP A 11 -17.00 8.38 17.83
CA ASP A 11 -16.33 9.63 18.19
C ASP A 11 -15.15 9.97 17.26
N VAL A 12 -14.47 8.97 16.68
CA VAL A 12 -13.46 9.16 15.63
C VAL A 12 -14.09 9.69 14.33
N LEU A 13 -15.28 9.19 13.97
CA LEU A 13 -16.01 9.64 12.78
C LEU A 13 -16.63 11.03 12.98
N ASP A 14 -17.13 11.31 14.18
CA ASP A 14 -17.63 12.64 14.54
C ASP A 14 -16.51 13.69 14.57
N ASP A 15 -15.33 13.35 15.10
CA ASP A 15 -14.15 14.23 15.04
C ASP A 15 -13.72 14.51 13.60
N LEU A 16 -13.69 13.49 12.74
CA LEU A 16 -13.43 13.65 11.31
C LEU A 16 -14.39 14.67 10.66
N ARG A 17 -15.70 14.46 10.81
CA ARG A 17 -16.74 15.37 10.27
C ARG A 17 -16.56 16.79 10.82
N ALA A 18 -16.31 16.94 12.12
CA ALA A 18 -16.11 18.22 12.77
C ALA A 18 -14.85 18.97 12.28
N ARG A 19 -13.78 18.24 11.92
CA ARG A 19 -12.57 18.82 11.32
C ARG A 19 -12.78 19.20 9.86
N LEU A 20 -13.44 18.35 9.07
CA LEU A 20 -13.79 18.66 7.69
C LEU A 20 -14.71 19.89 7.57
N ALA A 21 -15.61 20.10 8.53
CA ALA A 21 -16.46 21.29 8.57
C ALA A 21 -15.71 22.60 8.90
N ARG A 22 -14.48 22.51 9.44
CA ARG A 22 -13.69 23.66 9.93
C ARG A 22 -12.37 23.83 9.19
N ILE A 23 -12.28 23.31 7.97
CA ILE A 23 -11.07 23.42 7.16
C ILE A 23 -10.73 24.90 6.91
N ARG A 24 -9.48 25.26 7.21
CA ARG A 24 -8.87 26.50 6.74
C ARG A 24 -8.14 26.22 5.43
N TRP A 25 -8.74 26.65 4.32
CA TRP A 25 -8.21 26.45 2.97
C TRP A 25 -7.00 27.36 2.67
N PRO A 26 -6.00 26.88 1.91
CA PRO A 26 -4.97 27.74 1.34
C PRO A 26 -5.52 28.54 0.15
N GLU A 27 -4.69 29.43 -0.39
CA GLU A 27 -4.90 30.04 -1.71
C GLU A 27 -4.92 28.96 -2.81
N ALA A 28 -5.54 29.29 -3.94
CA ALA A 28 -5.50 28.41 -5.11
C ALA A 28 -4.08 28.32 -5.70
N GLU A 29 -3.79 27.17 -6.29
CA GLU A 29 -2.66 26.94 -7.17
C GLU A 29 -2.56 27.98 -8.29
N CYS A 30 -1.34 28.23 -8.78
CA CYS A 30 -1.08 29.23 -9.82
C CYS A 30 -1.15 28.66 -11.26
N VAL A 31 -1.67 27.44 -11.40
CA VAL A 31 -1.73 26.67 -12.65
C VAL A 31 -3.13 26.07 -12.81
N ASP A 32 -3.51 25.75 -14.04
CA ASP A 32 -4.83 25.18 -14.36
C ASP A 32 -4.80 23.63 -14.43
N ASP A 33 -3.70 23.01 -14.00
CA ASP A 33 -3.45 21.56 -14.03
C ASP A 33 -2.91 21.03 -12.69
N TRP A 34 -2.49 19.75 -12.66
CA TRP A 34 -1.98 19.08 -11.46
C TRP A 34 -0.46 19.27 -11.24
N SER A 35 0.21 20.13 -12.02
CA SER A 35 1.67 20.28 -11.98
C SER A 35 2.19 20.88 -10.65
N GLN A 36 1.31 21.51 -9.87
CA GLN A 36 1.58 21.99 -8.50
C GLN A 36 0.97 21.11 -7.40
N GLY A 37 0.48 19.91 -7.74
CA GLY A 37 -0.20 19.00 -6.82
C GLY A 37 -1.71 18.97 -7.03
N ILE A 38 -2.44 18.47 -6.04
CA ILE A 38 -3.90 18.35 -6.09
C ILE A 38 -4.59 19.74 -6.13
N PRO A 39 -5.44 20.03 -7.13
CA PRO A 39 -6.13 21.30 -7.26
C PRO A 39 -7.03 21.64 -6.06
N LEU A 40 -7.09 22.91 -5.66
CA LEU A 40 -7.92 23.37 -4.55
C LEU A 40 -9.39 23.04 -4.79
N ARG A 41 -9.89 23.28 -6.00
CA ARG A 41 -11.29 23.00 -6.34
C ARG A 41 -11.64 21.52 -6.14
N TYR A 42 -10.83 20.62 -6.69
CA TYR A 42 -11.04 19.19 -6.55
C TYR A 42 -10.96 18.74 -5.08
N THR A 43 -9.98 19.26 -4.33
CA THR A 43 -9.84 18.96 -2.90
C THR A 43 -11.05 19.40 -2.08
N ARG A 44 -11.62 20.59 -2.38
CA ARG A 44 -12.84 21.09 -1.72
C ARG A 44 -14.04 20.21 -2.04
N ASP A 45 -14.21 19.83 -3.30
CA ASP A 45 -15.33 19.01 -3.76
C ASP A 45 -15.28 17.61 -3.11
N LEU A 46 -14.09 16.98 -3.07
CA LEU A 46 -13.93 15.66 -2.45
C LEU A 46 -14.05 15.72 -0.92
N ALA A 47 -13.53 16.77 -0.27
CA ALA A 47 -13.69 16.95 1.18
C ALA A 47 -15.15 17.20 1.59
N ALA A 48 -15.93 17.90 0.74
CA ALA A 48 -17.36 18.10 0.97
C ALA A 48 -18.12 16.78 0.87
N TYR A 49 -17.85 15.97 -0.16
CA TYR A 49 -18.40 14.61 -0.28
C TYR A 49 -18.02 13.74 0.93
N TRP A 50 -16.76 13.79 1.35
CA TRP A 50 -16.28 13.04 2.52
C TRP A 50 -17.00 13.41 3.82
N ALA A 51 -17.35 14.69 3.99
CA ALA A 51 -18.04 15.17 5.18
C ALA A 51 -19.55 14.86 5.20
N GLY A 52 -20.18 14.79 4.02
CA GLY A 52 -21.64 14.71 3.89
C GLY A 52 -22.19 13.36 3.45
N ASP A 53 -21.54 12.73 2.46
CA ASP A 53 -22.11 11.62 1.69
C ASP A 53 -21.36 10.29 1.88
N TYR A 54 -20.06 10.34 2.16
CA TYR A 54 -19.24 9.14 2.32
C TYR A 54 -19.65 8.29 3.54
N ASP A 55 -19.85 6.99 3.32
CA ASP A 55 -20.27 6.04 4.36
C ASP A 55 -19.12 5.09 4.75
N TRP A 56 -18.41 5.43 5.82
CA TRP A 56 -17.40 4.54 6.41
C TRP A 56 -17.98 3.20 6.87
N ARG A 57 -19.22 3.16 7.38
CA ARG A 57 -19.80 1.93 7.94
C ARG A 57 -20.08 0.91 6.83
N ALA A 58 -20.42 1.37 5.63
CA ALA A 58 -20.50 0.51 4.46
C ALA A 58 -19.14 -0.14 4.14
N ARG A 59 -18.05 0.64 4.12
CA ARG A 59 -16.70 0.10 3.89
C ARG A 59 -16.23 -0.83 4.99
N GLU A 60 -16.43 -0.45 6.24
CA GLU A 60 -16.11 -1.27 7.42
C GLU A 60 -16.83 -2.62 7.37
N THR A 61 -18.11 -2.62 7.01
CA THR A 61 -18.89 -3.85 6.81
C THR A 61 -18.32 -4.67 5.65
N ALA A 62 -17.97 -4.02 4.54
CA ALA A 62 -17.42 -4.70 3.37
C ALA A 62 -16.08 -5.38 3.65
N LEU A 63 -15.18 -4.75 4.41
CA LEU A 63 -13.89 -5.32 4.82
C LEU A 63 -14.08 -6.46 5.82
N ASN A 64 -14.96 -6.29 6.81
CA ASN A 64 -15.26 -7.30 7.82
C ASN A 64 -15.93 -8.59 7.27
N ARG A 65 -16.13 -8.73 5.96
CA ARG A 65 -16.47 -10.02 5.33
C ARG A 65 -15.29 -10.99 5.31
N PHE A 66 -14.07 -10.46 5.34
CA PHE A 66 -12.85 -11.26 5.29
C PHE A 66 -12.45 -11.70 6.69
N ASP A 67 -11.68 -12.79 6.75
CA ASP A 67 -11.16 -13.31 8.02
C ASP A 67 -9.93 -12.50 8.46
N HIS A 68 -10.11 -11.59 9.41
CA HIS A 68 -9.04 -10.76 9.97
C HIS A 68 -8.46 -11.34 11.25
N PHE A 69 -7.15 -11.17 11.43
CA PHE A 69 -6.41 -11.60 12.61
C PHE A 69 -5.38 -10.56 13.05
N ILE A 70 -5.04 -10.62 14.33
CA ILE A 70 -3.86 -9.98 14.90
C ILE A 70 -2.99 -11.04 15.57
N ASP A 71 -1.67 -10.93 15.39
CA ASP A 71 -0.70 -11.66 16.19
C ASP A 71 0.54 -10.82 16.50
N GLN A 72 1.31 -11.23 17.52
CA GLN A 72 2.47 -10.46 17.96
C GLN A 72 3.78 -11.00 17.37
N PHE A 73 4.57 -10.09 16.80
CA PHE A 73 5.90 -10.32 16.26
C PHE A 73 6.85 -9.27 16.79
N ASP A 74 7.93 -9.67 17.47
CA ASP A 74 8.91 -8.74 18.07
C ASP A 74 8.31 -7.66 18.98
N GLY A 75 7.21 -8.00 19.65
CA GLY A 75 6.46 -7.11 20.54
C GLY A 75 5.56 -6.10 19.81
N LEU A 76 5.41 -6.22 18.49
CA LEU A 76 4.48 -5.42 17.69
C LEU A 76 3.29 -6.27 17.26
N ASP A 77 2.09 -5.73 17.44
CA ASP A 77 0.87 -6.35 16.92
C ASP A 77 0.82 -6.17 15.40
N ILE A 78 0.69 -7.26 14.68
CA ILE A 78 0.58 -7.30 13.24
C ILE A 78 -0.83 -7.75 12.89
N HIS A 79 -1.53 -6.89 12.15
CA HIS A 79 -2.82 -7.19 11.55
C HIS A 79 -2.64 -7.84 10.17
N PHE A 80 -3.47 -8.83 9.87
CA PHE A 80 -3.55 -9.44 8.54
C PHE A 80 -4.92 -10.04 8.25
N ILE A 81 -5.29 -10.05 6.97
CA ILE A 81 -6.34 -10.91 6.44
C ILE A 81 -5.73 -12.29 6.18
N HIS A 82 -6.42 -13.36 6.55
CA HIS A 82 -6.11 -14.73 6.14
C HIS A 82 -7.37 -15.41 5.61
N GLN A 83 -7.62 -15.25 4.31
CA GLN A 83 -8.78 -15.83 3.65
C GLN A 83 -8.44 -17.19 3.06
N ARG A 84 -9.03 -18.26 3.61
CA ARG A 84 -8.83 -19.61 3.07
C ARG A 84 -9.76 -19.86 1.87
N SER A 85 -9.18 -20.33 0.78
CA SER A 85 -9.90 -21.00 -0.32
C SER A 85 -10.74 -22.19 0.17
N PRO A 86 -11.91 -22.46 -0.45
CA PRO A 86 -12.67 -23.68 -0.27
C PRO A 86 -12.11 -24.89 -1.03
N HIS A 87 -11.06 -24.71 -1.85
CA HIS A 87 -10.40 -25.77 -2.61
C HIS A 87 -9.20 -26.32 -1.81
N ASP A 88 -9.16 -27.64 -1.60
CA ASP A 88 -8.19 -28.30 -0.71
C ASP A 88 -6.72 -28.11 -1.14
N ASP A 89 -6.46 -28.05 -2.45
CA ASP A 89 -5.12 -27.92 -3.03
C ASP A 89 -4.70 -26.46 -3.31
N ALA A 90 -5.43 -25.48 -2.77
CA ALA A 90 -5.17 -24.08 -3.04
C ALA A 90 -3.77 -23.64 -2.57
N PHE A 91 -3.06 -22.92 -3.44
CA PHE A 91 -1.67 -22.54 -3.17
C PHE A 91 -1.61 -21.34 -2.20
N PRO A 92 -0.79 -21.34 -1.12
CA PRO A 92 -0.70 -20.19 -0.23
C PRO A 92 0.01 -19.00 -0.89
N LEU A 93 -0.62 -17.82 -0.83
CA LEU A 93 -0.15 -16.58 -1.42
C LEU A 93 -0.14 -15.46 -0.39
N LEU A 94 1.05 -14.93 -0.11
CA LEU A 94 1.27 -13.72 0.67
C LEU A 94 1.20 -12.50 -0.26
N ILE A 95 0.38 -11.50 0.06
CA ILE A 95 0.23 -10.27 -0.73
C ILE A 95 0.51 -9.05 0.14
N THR A 96 1.54 -8.27 -0.19
CA THR A 96 1.95 -7.10 0.59
C THR A 96 1.64 -5.79 -0.14
N HIS A 97 0.94 -4.87 0.51
CA HIS A 97 0.64 -3.54 -0.02
C HIS A 97 1.83 -2.57 0.09
N GLY A 98 1.65 -1.38 -0.48
CA GLY A 98 2.63 -0.30 -0.47
C GLY A 98 2.22 0.93 0.35
N TRP A 99 2.80 2.06 -0.02
CA TRP A 99 2.42 3.41 0.37
C TRP A 99 2.07 4.22 -0.89
N PRO A 100 1.02 5.06 -0.88
CA PRO A 100 0.11 5.33 0.23
C PRO A 100 -1.05 4.31 0.27
N GLY A 101 -0.73 3.03 0.07
CA GLY A 101 -1.68 1.94 -0.02
C GLY A 101 -2.07 1.29 1.32
N SER A 102 -2.96 0.30 1.23
CA SER A 102 -3.43 -0.49 2.37
C SER A 102 -4.06 -1.81 1.91
N ILE A 103 -4.49 -2.64 2.86
CA ILE A 103 -5.23 -3.89 2.55
C ILE A 103 -6.54 -3.67 1.77
N VAL A 104 -7.07 -2.44 1.72
CA VAL A 104 -8.26 -2.10 0.94
C VAL A 104 -8.03 -2.35 -0.55
N GLU A 105 -6.81 -2.21 -1.05
CA GLU A 105 -6.47 -2.44 -2.46
C GLU A 105 -6.83 -3.85 -2.94
N PHE A 106 -6.78 -4.83 -2.03
CA PHE A 106 -6.94 -6.24 -2.37
C PHE A 106 -8.40 -6.72 -2.33
N HIS A 107 -9.34 -5.91 -1.86
CA HIS A 107 -10.71 -6.38 -1.59
C HIS A 107 -11.42 -6.97 -2.82
N LYS A 108 -11.07 -6.53 -4.04
CA LYS A 108 -11.64 -7.05 -5.30
C LYS A 108 -10.97 -8.33 -5.80
N VAL A 109 -9.78 -8.66 -5.32
CA VAL A 109 -9.01 -9.83 -5.80
C VAL A 109 -9.02 -10.99 -4.83
N ILE A 110 -9.27 -10.76 -3.54
CA ILE A 110 -9.30 -11.85 -2.54
C ILE A 110 -10.34 -12.93 -2.91
N GLU A 111 -11.58 -12.56 -3.22
CA GLU A 111 -12.62 -13.55 -3.56
C GLU A 111 -12.31 -14.31 -4.86
N PRO A 112 -11.96 -13.66 -5.99
CA PRO A 112 -11.55 -14.38 -7.20
C PRO A 112 -10.33 -15.29 -7.02
N LEU A 113 -9.32 -14.87 -6.24
CA LEU A 113 -8.13 -15.69 -5.99
C LEU A 113 -8.44 -16.89 -5.09
N THR A 114 -9.30 -16.71 -4.08
CA THR A 114 -9.64 -17.79 -3.15
C THR A 114 -10.68 -18.74 -3.71
N ASN A 115 -11.64 -18.28 -4.50
CA ASN A 115 -12.70 -19.13 -5.06
C ASN A 115 -12.86 -18.93 -6.58
N PRO A 116 -11.83 -19.23 -7.38
CA PRO A 116 -11.85 -18.95 -8.82
C PRO A 116 -13.02 -19.60 -9.56
N THR A 117 -13.51 -20.76 -9.12
CA THR A 117 -14.66 -21.44 -9.75
C THR A 117 -15.98 -20.68 -9.64
N ALA A 118 -16.14 -19.80 -8.64
CA ALA A 118 -17.27 -18.89 -8.55
C ALA A 118 -17.12 -17.64 -9.43
N HIS A 119 -15.92 -17.41 -9.97
CA HIS A 119 -15.55 -16.22 -10.75
C HIS A 119 -15.06 -16.56 -12.17
N GLY A 120 -15.37 -17.77 -12.68
CA GLY A 120 -15.05 -18.19 -14.05
C GLY A 120 -13.64 -18.75 -14.28
N GLY A 121 -12.85 -18.93 -13.21
CA GLY A 121 -11.57 -19.63 -13.22
C GLY A 121 -11.68 -21.12 -12.89
N ARG A 122 -10.53 -21.78 -12.71
CA ARG A 122 -10.45 -23.22 -12.38
C ARG A 122 -10.01 -23.42 -10.94
N ALA A 123 -10.41 -24.54 -10.33
CA ALA A 123 -10.03 -24.89 -8.95
C ALA A 123 -8.50 -24.98 -8.75
N GLU A 124 -7.77 -25.45 -9.75
CA GLU A 124 -6.30 -25.55 -9.74
C GLU A 124 -5.57 -24.19 -9.72
N ASP A 125 -6.27 -23.09 -10.03
CA ASP A 125 -5.75 -21.73 -9.97
C ASP A 125 -6.06 -21.03 -8.63
N ALA A 126 -6.60 -21.77 -7.63
CA ALA A 126 -7.02 -21.20 -6.35
C ALA A 126 -5.85 -20.93 -5.39
N PHE A 127 -6.00 -19.90 -4.55
CA PHE A 127 -5.04 -19.53 -3.52
C PHE A 127 -5.66 -19.45 -2.12
N HIS A 128 -4.92 -19.84 -1.09
CA HIS A 128 -5.16 -19.26 0.25
C HIS A 128 -4.48 -17.90 0.29
N VAL A 129 -5.20 -16.83 0.63
CA VAL A 129 -4.68 -15.47 0.54
C VAL A 129 -4.39 -14.90 1.92
N VAL A 130 -3.17 -14.40 2.10
CA VAL A 130 -2.72 -13.71 3.32
C VAL A 130 -2.31 -12.28 2.95
N CYS A 131 -3.03 -11.29 3.47
CA CYS A 131 -2.77 -9.87 3.20
C CYS A 131 -2.47 -9.14 4.52
N PRO A 132 -1.20 -9.04 4.94
CA PRO A 132 -0.87 -8.30 6.14
C PRO A 132 -0.83 -6.79 5.92
N SER A 133 -1.19 -6.04 6.97
CA SER A 133 -0.90 -4.61 7.05
C SER A 133 0.55 -4.40 7.45
N LEU A 134 1.30 -3.60 6.69
CA LEU A 134 2.69 -3.28 7.00
C LEU A 134 2.84 -2.73 8.43
N PRO A 135 3.95 -3.01 9.14
CA PRO A 135 4.24 -2.40 10.43
C PRO A 135 4.16 -0.87 10.39
N GLY A 136 3.30 -0.28 11.23
CA GLY A 136 3.02 1.15 11.25
C GLY A 136 2.00 1.64 10.22
N TYR A 137 1.30 0.75 9.52
CA TYR A 137 0.24 1.04 8.56
C TYR A 137 -1.09 0.42 9.01
N GLY A 138 -2.19 1.13 8.75
CA GLY A 138 -3.54 0.64 9.00
C GLY A 138 -3.70 0.06 10.40
N PHE A 139 -4.23 -1.16 10.50
CA PHE A 139 -4.51 -1.81 11.78
C PHE A 139 -3.31 -2.52 12.42
N SER A 140 -2.14 -2.52 11.78
CA SER A 140 -0.91 -3.01 12.43
C SER A 140 -0.39 -1.96 13.41
N GLY A 141 0.24 -2.44 14.48
CA GLY A 141 0.83 -1.62 15.53
C GLY A 141 1.87 -0.65 14.98
N LYS A 142 2.01 0.48 15.67
CA LYS A 142 2.99 1.53 15.35
C LYS A 142 4.33 1.21 16.03
N PRO A 143 5.44 1.02 15.28
CA PRO A 143 6.74 0.79 15.90
C PRO A 143 7.13 1.88 16.90
N GLY A 144 7.37 1.49 18.15
CA GLY A 144 7.83 2.36 19.24
C GLY A 144 9.36 2.54 19.30
N ARG A 145 10.11 1.78 18.50
CA ARG A 145 11.58 1.81 18.39
C ARG A 145 12.00 1.63 16.93
N THR A 146 13.22 2.06 16.62
CA THR A 146 13.80 1.91 15.27
C THR A 146 14.07 0.44 14.91
N GLY A 147 14.29 0.17 13.64
CA GLY A 147 14.71 -1.15 13.13
C GLY A 147 13.64 -1.91 12.33
N TRP A 148 12.49 -1.29 12.06
CA TRP A 148 11.45 -1.85 11.18
C TRP A 148 11.67 -1.42 9.73
N GLY A 149 12.74 -1.94 9.12
CA GLY A 149 13.02 -1.82 7.69
C GLY A 149 12.57 -3.04 6.89
N VAL A 150 12.73 -2.98 5.57
CA VAL A 150 12.33 -4.04 4.61
C VAL A 150 12.80 -5.43 5.03
N GLU A 151 14.05 -5.58 5.47
CA GLU A 151 14.65 -6.87 5.83
C GLU A 151 13.97 -7.49 7.05
N LYS A 152 13.66 -6.67 8.05
CA LYS A 152 12.94 -7.14 9.23
C LYS A 152 11.51 -7.56 8.87
N ILE A 153 10.83 -6.78 8.03
CA ILE A 153 9.45 -7.07 7.63
C ILE A 153 9.40 -8.39 6.85
N ALA A 154 10.35 -8.64 5.95
CA ALA A 154 10.46 -9.90 5.21
C ALA A 154 10.57 -11.12 6.16
N LEU A 155 11.44 -11.04 7.18
CA LEU A 155 11.57 -12.11 8.18
C LEU A 155 10.27 -12.32 8.98
N VAL A 156 9.57 -11.24 9.32
CA VAL A 156 8.27 -11.33 10.02
C VAL A 156 7.19 -11.96 9.13
N TRP A 157 7.21 -11.71 7.82
CA TRP A 157 6.33 -12.38 6.86
C TRP A 157 6.63 -13.86 6.70
N GLU A 158 7.90 -14.25 6.66
CA GLU A 158 8.28 -15.66 6.66
C GLU A 158 7.84 -16.37 7.94
N GLU A 159 8.01 -15.71 9.10
CA GLU A 159 7.52 -16.22 10.38
C GLU A 159 5.99 -16.32 10.41
N LEU A 160 5.28 -15.31 9.89
CA LEU A 160 3.83 -15.32 9.77
C LEU A 160 3.35 -16.53 8.95
N MET A 161 3.90 -16.73 7.76
CA MET A 161 3.53 -17.84 6.89
C MET A 161 3.82 -19.20 7.56
N THR A 162 4.95 -19.32 8.26
CA THR A 162 5.29 -20.51 9.04
C THR A 162 4.29 -20.76 10.18
N ARG A 163 3.91 -19.72 10.94
CA ARG A 163 2.91 -19.82 12.02
C ARG A 163 1.52 -20.20 11.51
N LEU A 164 1.19 -19.84 10.26
CA LEU A 164 -0.04 -20.25 9.57
C LEU A 164 0.04 -21.69 9.02
N GLY A 165 1.20 -22.36 9.11
CA GLY A 165 1.42 -23.72 8.65
C GLY A 165 1.78 -23.83 7.17
N TYR A 166 2.22 -22.74 6.54
CA TYR A 166 2.60 -22.72 5.13
C TYR A 166 4.11 -22.89 4.96
N ASP A 167 4.54 -24.14 4.84
CA ASP A 167 5.94 -24.53 4.56
C ASP A 167 6.32 -24.42 3.07
N ARG A 168 5.35 -24.06 2.23
CA ARG A 168 5.53 -23.77 0.81
C ARG A 168 4.51 -22.71 0.37
N TYR A 169 4.97 -21.55 -0.05
CA TYR A 169 4.10 -20.44 -0.46
C TYR A 169 4.73 -19.55 -1.53
N GLY A 170 3.93 -18.70 -2.16
CA GLY A 170 4.41 -17.63 -3.04
C GLY A 170 4.17 -16.25 -2.41
N ALA A 171 4.97 -15.27 -2.80
CA ALA A 171 4.83 -13.90 -2.32
C ALA A 171 4.61 -12.91 -3.47
N GLN A 172 3.75 -11.92 -3.23
CA GLN A 172 3.36 -10.92 -4.20
C GLN A 172 3.45 -9.52 -3.58
N GLY A 173 3.97 -8.55 -4.35
CA GLY A 173 3.84 -7.15 -3.96
C GLY A 173 4.20 -6.15 -5.05
N GLY A 174 3.68 -4.93 -4.86
CA GLY A 174 4.05 -3.69 -5.55
C GLY A 174 4.59 -2.68 -4.53
N ASP A 175 5.20 -1.58 -4.98
CA ASP A 175 5.73 -0.52 -4.09
C ASP A 175 6.61 -1.06 -2.93
N TRP A 176 6.37 -0.71 -1.66
CA TRP A 176 7.07 -1.32 -0.51
C TRP A 176 6.86 -2.82 -0.43
N GLY A 177 5.70 -3.32 -0.82
CA GLY A 177 5.41 -4.73 -0.93
C GLY A 177 6.34 -5.43 -1.93
N ALA A 178 6.75 -4.77 -3.02
CA ALA A 178 7.73 -5.31 -3.95
C ALA A 178 9.12 -5.38 -3.31
N ALA A 179 9.51 -4.37 -2.52
CA ALA A 179 10.77 -4.39 -1.78
C ALA A 179 10.82 -5.54 -0.76
N VAL A 180 9.76 -5.69 0.04
CA VAL A 180 9.62 -6.78 1.03
C VAL A 180 9.59 -8.14 0.34
N THR A 181 8.81 -8.29 -0.73
CA THR A 181 8.70 -9.54 -1.50
C THR A 181 10.04 -9.92 -2.14
N SER A 182 10.77 -8.94 -2.69
CA SER A 182 12.11 -9.19 -3.24
C SER A 182 13.08 -9.64 -2.16
N GLN A 183 12.97 -9.09 -0.95
CA GLN A 183 13.79 -9.52 0.18
C GLN A 183 13.44 -10.93 0.67
N ILE A 184 12.16 -11.29 0.74
CA ILE A 184 11.73 -12.69 0.97
C ILE A 184 12.36 -13.59 -0.10
N GLY A 185 12.37 -13.13 -1.35
CA GLY A 185 13.03 -13.77 -2.49
C GLY A 185 14.51 -14.12 -2.27
N ARG A 186 15.20 -13.42 -1.36
CA ARG A 186 16.63 -13.59 -1.05
C ARG A 186 16.90 -14.39 0.22
N ASN A 187 15.92 -14.56 1.10
CA ASN A 187 16.13 -15.13 2.44
C ASN A 187 16.32 -16.67 2.43
N GLU A 188 16.19 -17.32 1.27
CA GLU A 188 16.31 -18.79 1.09
C GLU A 188 15.39 -19.60 2.05
N GLY A 189 14.18 -19.07 2.32
CA GLY A 189 13.18 -19.70 3.18
C GLY A 189 12.15 -20.58 2.45
N ASN A 190 10.95 -20.69 3.03
CA ASN A 190 9.84 -21.51 2.53
C ASN A 190 9.10 -20.90 1.32
N CYS A 191 9.46 -19.68 0.90
CA CYS A 191 8.93 -19.05 -0.31
C CYS A 191 9.53 -19.74 -1.55
N VAL A 192 8.70 -20.16 -2.49
CA VAL A 192 9.16 -20.89 -3.70
C VAL A 192 9.07 -20.09 -4.99
N ALA A 193 8.38 -18.96 -4.98
CA ALA A 193 8.28 -18.05 -6.12
C ALA A 193 7.78 -16.67 -5.68
N ILE A 194 8.19 -15.63 -6.41
CA ILE A 194 7.69 -14.27 -6.19
C ILE A 194 7.02 -13.71 -7.44
N HIS A 195 6.07 -12.80 -7.25
CA HIS A 195 5.42 -12.05 -8.32
C HIS A 195 5.41 -10.54 -8.01
N LEU A 196 6.01 -9.75 -8.89
CA LEU A 196 6.16 -8.30 -8.70
C LEU A 196 5.38 -7.53 -9.77
N ASN A 197 4.56 -6.58 -9.35
CA ASN A 197 3.95 -5.60 -10.25
C ASN A 197 4.66 -4.23 -10.23
N MET A 198 5.77 -4.14 -9.51
CA MET A 198 6.70 -3.00 -9.54
C MET A 198 8.12 -3.53 -9.28
N PRO A 199 8.74 -4.21 -10.26
CA PRO A 199 10.05 -4.83 -10.06
C PRO A 199 11.12 -3.77 -9.74
N LEU A 200 11.98 -4.06 -8.77
CA LEU A 200 13.08 -3.18 -8.41
C LEU A 200 14.31 -3.52 -9.26
N GLY A 201 14.65 -2.64 -10.19
CA GLY A 201 15.81 -2.78 -11.06
C GLY A 201 16.43 -1.43 -11.40
N MET A 202 17.75 -1.42 -11.58
CA MET A 202 18.51 -0.25 -12.05
C MET A 202 19.02 -0.52 -13.46
N PRO A 203 19.10 0.52 -14.33
CA PRO A 203 19.65 0.33 -15.66
C PRO A 203 21.11 -0.12 -15.57
N THR A 204 21.49 -1.08 -16.41
CA THR A 204 22.87 -1.55 -16.49
C THR A 204 23.75 -0.49 -17.17
N ALA A 205 25.08 -0.60 -17.02
CA ALA A 205 26.00 0.26 -17.75
C ALA A 205 25.85 0.15 -19.27
N GLU A 206 25.48 -1.04 -19.77
CA GLU A 206 25.21 -1.29 -21.18
C GLU A 206 23.92 -0.60 -21.65
N THR A 207 22.82 -0.76 -20.91
CA THR A 207 21.55 -0.05 -21.16
C THR A 207 21.76 1.47 -21.18
N MET A 208 22.60 2.00 -20.26
CA MET A 208 22.91 3.43 -20.22
C MET A 208 23.74 3.90 -21.42
N ALA A 209 24.59 3.05 -21.99
CA ALA A 209 25.43 3.41 -23.13
C ALA A 209 24.66 3.38 -24.46
N ASN A 210 23.78 2.39 -24.65
CA ASN A 210 23.04 2.17 -25.90
C ASN A 210 21.58 1.70 -25.63
N PRO A 211 20.69 2.57 -25.13
CA PRO A 211 19.32 2.18 -24.84
C PRO A 211 18.52 1.91 -26.12
N THR A 212 17.69 0.88 -26.10
CA THR A 212 16.58 0.72 -27.05
C THR A 212 15.57 1.87 -26.92
N PRO A 213 14.67 2.09 -27.89
CA PRO A 213 13.64 3.13 -27.78
C PRO A 213 12.74 2.98 -26.54
N GLU A 214 12.43 1.74 -26.15
CA GLU A 214 11.65 1.44 -24.94
C GLU A 214 12.43 1.79 -23.67
N GLU A 215 13.70 1.38 -23.58
CA GLU A 215 14.57 1.74 -22.46
C GLU A 215 14.80 3.25 -22.38
N GLN A 216 14.90 3.94 -23.52
CA GLN A 216 15.00 5.40 -23.56
C GLN A 216 13.76 6.07 -22.98
N ALA A 217 12.56 5.58 -23.30
CA ALA A 217 11.32 6.07 -22.71
C ALA A 217 11.25 5.80 -21.20
N ALA A 218 11.65 4.60 -20.75
CA ALA A 218 11.72 4.26 -19.33
C ALA A 218 12.73 5.13 -18.56
N LEU A 219 13.90 5.39 -19.14
CA LEU A 219 14.91 6.30 -18.56
C LEU A 219 14.41 7.74 -18.46
N ALA A 220 13.67 8.21 -19.47
CA ALA A 220 13.04 9.54 -19.44
C ALA A 220 11.96 9.63 -18.35
N ALA A 221 11.11 8.61 -18.22
CA ALA A 221 10.10 8.54 -17.15
C ALA A 221 10.76 8.50 -15.75
N LEU A 222 11.84 7.75 -15.59
CA LEU A 222 12.61 7.70 -14.34
C LEU A 222 13.23 9.07 -14.01
N ALA A 223 13.77 9.78 -15.00
CA ALA A 223 14.34 11.11 -14.82
C ALA A 223 13.27 12.12 -14.40
N GLU A 224 12.10 12.09 -15.04
CA GLU A 224 10.96 12.94 -14.71
C GLU A 224 10.43 12.66 -13.29
N HIS A 225 10.26 11.37 -12.94
CA HIS A 225 9.87 10.98 -11.59
C HIS A 225 10.90 11.45 -10.54
N ARG A 226 12.20 11.32 -10.80
CA ARG A 226 13.24 11.83 -9.89
C ARG A 226 13.15 13.34 -9.69
N LYS A 227 12.88 14.07 -10.77
CA LYS A 227 12.80 15.53 -10.77
C LYS A 227 11.58 16.04 -10.00
N ASN A 228 10.39 15.48 -10.28
CA ASN A 228 9.12 16.05 -9.84
C ASN A 228 8.29 15.12 -8.92
N GLY A 229 8.53 13.81 -8.93
CA GLY A 229 7.72 12.80 -8.22
C GLY A 229 8.22 12.38 -6.83
N THR A 230 9.45 12.73 -6.44
CA THR A 230 10.08 12.18 -5.20
C THR A 230 9.96 13.07 -3.96
N GLY A 231 9.26 14.20 -4.03
CA GLY A 231 9.15 15.14 -2.90
C GLY A 231 8.58 14.49 -1.62
N TYR A 232 7.52 13.68 -1.77
CA TYR A 232 6.90 12.97 -0.66
C TYR A 232 7.89 12.01 0.04
N SER A 233 8.60 11.19 -0.74
CA SER A 233 9.51 10.17 -0.21
C SER A 233 10.77 10.80 0.38
N LYS A 234 11.21 11.95 -0.15
CA LYS A 234 12.29 12.72 0.45
C LYS A 234 11.90 13.28 1.82
N GLN A 235 10.69 13.81 1.96
CA GLN A 235 10.20 14.31 3.24
C GLN A 235 10.04 13.16 4.26
N GLN A 236 9.42 12.06 3.85
CA GLN A 236 9.21 10.89 4.72
C GLN A 236 10.52 10.19 5.09
N SER A 237 11.50 10.10 4.18
CA SER A 237 12.79 9.45 4.47
C SER A 237 13.72 10.27 5.37
N THR A 238 13.43 11.56 5.57
CA THR A 238 14.30 12.45 6.38
C THR A 238 13.63 12.92 7.66
N ARG A 239 12.37 13.34 7.62
CA ARG A 239 11.63 13.95 8.74
C ARG A 239 10.19 13.39 8.84
N PRO A 240 10.01 12.06 9.00
CA PRO A 240 8.68 11.44 9.05
C PRO A 240 7.83 11.95 10.22
N GLN A 241 8.45 12.24 11.37
CA GLN A 241 7.74 12.79 12.52
C GLN A 241 7.18 14.19 12.24
N THR A 242 7.93 15.03 11.51
CA THR A 242 7.54 16.41 11.20
C THR A 242 6.33 16.46 10.28
N VAL A 243 6.35 15.69 9.17
CA VAL A 243 5.18 15.63 8.26
C VAL A 243 3.97 14.99 8.95
N GLY A 244 4.22 14.03 9.85
CA GLY A 244 3.18 13.34 10.61
C GLY A 244 2.27 14.26 11.42
N TYR A 245 2.78 15.34 12.03
CA TYR A 245 1.93 16.25 12.81
C TYR A 245 0.81 16.87 11.97
N GLY A 246 1.13 17.32 10.75
CA GLY A 246 0.13 17.91 9.85
C GLY A 246 -0.86 16.88 9.33
N LEU A 247 -0.38 15.70 8.94
CA LEU A 247 -1.22 14.66 8.34
C LEU A 247 -2.12 13.94 9.35
N VAL A 248 -1.67 13.76 10.59
CA VAL A 248 -2.50 13.17 11.66
C VAL A 248 -3.54 14.17 12.19
N ASP A 249 -3.23 15.46 12.24
CA ASP A 249 -4.17 16.47 12.75
C ASP A 249 -5.22 16.92 11.70
N SER A 250 -4.83 16.97 10.42
CA SER A 250 -5.66 17.54 9.36
C SER A 250 -6.15 16.45 8.38
N PRO A 251 -7.44 16.09 8.40
CA PRO A 251 -7.98 15.09 7.48
C PRO A 251 -7.88 15.54 6.02
N VAL A 252 -8.11 16.83 5.73
CA VAL A 252 -7.93 17.36 4.37
C VAL A 252 -6.46 17.33 3.94
N GLY A 253 -5.52 17.53 4.87
CA GLY A 253 -4.09 17.37 4.61
C GLY A 253 -3.74 15.91 4.29
N GLN A 254 -4.30 14.96 5.05
CA GLN A 254 -4.14 13.53 4.79
C GLN A 254 -4.71 13.10 3.44
N LEU A 255 -5.92 13.57 3.10
CA LEU A 255 -6.58 13.33 1.82
C LEU A 255 -5.72 13.86 0.67
N ALA A 256 -5.30 15.12 0.74
CA ALA A 256 -4.50 15.74 -0.32
C ALA A 256 -3.18 14.99 -0.55
N TRP A 257 -2.49 14.61 0.53
CA TRP A 257 -1.20 13.91 0.48
C TRP A 257 -1.27 12.52 -0.17
N ILE A 258 -2.43 11.85 -0.03
CA ILE A 258 -2.66 10.51 -0.57
C ILE A 258 -3.23 10.59 -1.98
N VAL A 259 -4.33 11.32 -2.18
CA VAL A 259 -5.11 11.31 -3.43
C VAL A 259 -4.33 11.91 -4.61
N GLU A 260 -3.38 12.81 -4.37
CA GLU A 260 -2.45 13.26 -5.40
C GLU A 260 -1.71 12.09 -6.06
N LYS A 261 -1.33 11.06 -5.29
CA LYS A 261 -0.62 9.88 -5.81
C LYS A 261 -1.51 8.97 -6.64
N PHE A 262 -2.80 8.89 -6.31
CA PHE A 262 -3.78 8.19 -7.13
C PHE A 262 -3.87 8.85 -8.52
N GLN A 263 -3.90 10.18 -8.60
CA GLN A 263 -3.86 10.88 -9.88
C GLN A 263 -2.56 10.62 -10.64
N ALA A 264 -1.43 10.72 -9.93
CA ALA A 264 -0.11 10.66 -10.55
C ALA A 264 0.29 9.25 -11.01
N TRP A 265 -0.21 8.19 -10.36
CA TRP A 265 0.26 6.81 -10.55
C TRP A 265 -0.77 5.85 -11.14
N MET A 266 -2.06 6.20 -11.16
CA MET A 266 -3.05 5.37 -11.86
C MET A 266 -3.13 5.73 -13.34
N ASP A 267 -3.51 4.75 -14.16
CA ASP A 267 -3.91 5.00 -15.56
C ASP A 267 -5.29 5.64 -15.64
N CYS A 268 -5.40 6.87 -15.14
CA CYS A 268 -6.67 7.57 -14.93
C CYS A 268 -6.93 8.71 -15.92
N ASP A 269 -6.14 8.79 -16.99
CA ASP A 269 -6.23 9.86 -18.00
C ASP A 269 -6.29 11.27 -17.39
N GLY A 270 -5.48 11.49 -16.35
CA GLY A 270 -5.38 12.77 -15.65
C GLY A 270 -6.43 13.04 -14.58
N HIS A 271 -7.46 12.20 -14.41
CA HIS A 271 -8.50 12.38 -13.40
C HIS A 271 -8.77 11.10 -12.59
N PRO A 272 -8.53 11.07 -11.26
CA PRO A 272 -8.62 9.85 -10.44
C PRO A 272 -9.96 9.13 -10.55
N GLU A 273 -11.05 9.89 -10.68
CA GLU A 273 -12.42 9.34 -10.73
C GLU A 273 -12.74 8.56 -12.01
N ASN A 274 -11.85 8.58 -13.02
CA ASN A 274 -11.97 7.75 -14.22
C ASN A 274 -11.71 6.26 -13.95
N VAL A 275 -11.02 5.94 -12.85
CA VAL A 275 -10.62 4.56 -12.49
C VAL A 275 -11.26 4.12 -11.18
N LEU A 276 -11.25 4.99 -10.17
CA LEU A 276 -11.79 4.70 -8.84
C LEU A 276 -12.91 5.67 -8.50
N THR A 277 -13.96 5.16 -7.88
CA THR A 277 -15.00 6.03 -7.31
C THR A 277 -14.46 6.89 -6.16
N ARG A 278 -15.19 7.96 -5.80
CA ARG A 278 -14.85 8.78 -4.62
C ARG A 278 -14.80 7.96 -3.34
N ASP A 279 -15.71 7.00 -3.19
CA ASP A 279 -15.69 6.08 -2.05
C ASP A 279 -14.38 5.31 -2.02
N GLU A 280 -13.95 4.72 -3.13
CA GLU A 280 -12.71 3.94 -3.19
C GLU A 280 -11.44 4.74 -2.90
N LEU A 281 -11.38 6.00 -3.33
CA LEU A 281 -10.30 6.91 -2.96
C LEU A 281 -10.31 7.17 -1.44
N LEU A 282 -11.49 7.45 -0.88
CA LEU A 282 -11.66 7.78 0.53
C LEU A 282 -11.54 6.56 1.45
N ASP A 283 -11.85 5.36 0.98
CA ASP A 283 -11.69 4.11 1.72
C ASP A 283 -10.24 3.92 2.13
N ASN A 284 -9.33 4.16 1.19
CA ASN A 284 -7.90 4.06 1.46
C ASN A 284 -7.40 5.24 2.32
N VAL A 285 -7.89 6.46 2.11
CA VAL A 285 -7.55 7.62 2.98
C VAL A 285 -8.00 7.35 4.43
N MET A 286 -9.19 6.78 4.61
CA MET A 286 -9.75 6.45 5.91
C MET A 286 -8.89 5.45 6.67
N MET A 287 -8.29 4.47 5.99
CA MET A 287 -7.36 3.53 6.64
C MET A 287 -6.20 4.24 7.33
N TYR A 288 -5.72 5.37 6.80
CA TYR A 288 -4.68 6.18 7.45
C TYR A 288 -5.24 7.08 8.55
N TRP A 289 -6.42 7.67 8.31
CA TRP A 289 -7.07 8.58 9.25
C TRP A 289 -7.49 7.87 10.55
N VAL A 290 -8.35 6.84 10.45
CA VAL A 290 -8.96 6.18 11.63
C VAL A 290 -7.95 5.42 12.49
N THR A 291 -6.76 5.16 11.94
CA THR A 291 -5.67 4.49 12.65
C THR A 291 -4.55 5.45 13.03
N GLU A 292 -4.63 6.72 12.61
CA GLU A 292 -3.63 7.77 12.81
C GLU A 292 -2.22 7.29 12.40
N THR A 293 -2.12 6.63 11.24
CA THR A 293 -0.88 5.95 10.82
C THR A 293 0.00 6.76 9.87
N ALA A 294 -0.35 8.02 9.56
CA ALA A 294 0.43 8.87 8.65
C ALA A 294 1.92 9.00 9.07
N ALA A 295 2.17 9.25 10.37
CA ALA A 295 3.51 9.41 10.89
C ALA A 295 4.27 8.08 10.97
N SER A 296 3.58 7.01 11.39
CA SER A 296 4.19 5.68 11.55
C SER A 296 4.51 5.03 10.21
N SER A 297 3.63 5.17 9.21
CA SER A 297 3.84 4.66 7.86
C SER A 297 5.05 5.32 7.20
N ALA A 298 5.20 6.63 7.39
CA ALA A 298 6.32 7.41 6.89
C ALA A 298 7.67 6.95 7.47
N ARG A 299 7.71 6.34 8.66
CA ARG A 299 8.97 5.86 9.27
C ARG A 299 9.62 4.74 8.47
N LEU A 300 8.85 3.94 7.72
CA LEU A 300 9.43 2.90 6.86
C LEU A 300 10.40 3.49 5.82
N TYR A 301 10.09 4.68 5.30
CA TYR A 301 11.00 5.42 4.41
C TYR A 301 12.30 5.75 5.11
N TRP A 302 12.25 6.28 6.34
CA TRP A 302 13.45 6.66 7.10
C TRP A 302 14.30 5.45 7.51
N GLU A 303 13.67 4.34 7.86
CA GLU A 303 14.33 3.08 8.21
C GLU A 303 15.05 2.47 6.99
N SER A 304 14.35 2.44 5.86
CA SER A 304 14.81 1.64 4.72
C SER A 304 15.64 2.44 3.71
N PHE A 305 15.39 3.74 3.50
CA PHE A 305 16.16 4.54 2.52
C PHE A 305 17.63 4.69 2.92
N LYS A 306 17.98 4.52 4.19
CA LYS A 306 19.37 4.54 4.66
C LYS A 306 20.16 3.29 4.29
N LYS A 307 19.46 2.18 4.02
CA LYS A 307 20.03 0.88 3.68
C LYS A 307 19.68 0.44 2.25
N TRP A 308 18.88 1.24 1.56
CA TRP A 308 18.44 0.98 0.20
C TRP A 308 19.65 0.87 -0.72
N GLY A 309 19.83 -0.27 -1.38
CA GLY A 309 21.01 -0.53 -2.18
C GLY A 309 21.48 -1.98 -2.23
N ASP A 310 20.80 -2.91 -1.55
CA ASP A 310 21.02 -4.33 -1.82
C ASP A 310 20.55 -4.65 -3.26
N THR A 311 21.53 -4.77 -4.14
CA THR A 311 21.38 -5.07 -5.57
C THR A 311 21.66 -6.54 -5.85
N THR A 312 21.77 -7.37 -4.80
CA THR A 312 21.91 -8.82 -4.98
C THR A 312 20.71 -9.37 -5.73
N ARG A 313 21.02 -10.30 -6.62
CA ARG A 313 20.06 -10.96 -7.48
C ARG A 313 19.12 -11.83 -6.63
N VAL A 314 17.84 -11.82 -6.99
CA VAL A 314 16.87 -12.80 -6.50
C VAL A 314 17.00 -14.05 -7.37
N GLU A 315 17.33 -15.19 -6.75
CA GLU A 315 17.48 -16.48 -7.46
C GLU A 315 16.16 -17.24 -7.59
N LEU A 316 15.16 -16.94 -6.76
CA LEU A 316 13.86 -17.58 -6.84
C LEU A 316 13.12 -17.24 -8.15
N PRO A 317 12.29 -18.19 -8.67
CA PRO A 317 11.42 -17.92 -9.80
C PRO A 317 10.62 -16.63 -9.60
N THR A 318 10.78 -15.69 -10.53
CA THR A 318 10.22 -14.34 -10.43
C THR A 318 9.29 -14.07 -11.62
N GLY A 319 8.01 -13.89 -11.34
CA GLY A 319 7.04 -13.35 -12.28
C GLY A 319 7.01 -11.82 -12.20
N VAL A 320 6.90 -11.16 -13.35
CA VAL A 320 6.77 -9.70 -13.43
C VAL A 320 5.53 -9.34 -14.25
N ALA A 321 4.67 -8.51 -13.67
CA ALA A 321 3.58 -7.86 -14.38
C ALA A 321 3.94 -6.38 -14.58
N SER A 322 4.15 -5.96 -15.82
CA SER A 322 4.37 -4.56 -16.17
C SER A 322 3.05 -3.94 -16.60
N PHE A 323 2.52 -3.04 -15.77
CA PHE A 323 1.37 -2.22 -16.11
C PHE A 323 1.85 -0.96 -16.87
N PRO A 324 1.07 -0.45 -17.84
CA PRO A 324 1.51 0.61 -18.75
C PRO A 324 1.68 1.98 -18.07
N LYS A 325 1.07 2.21 -16.91
CA LYS A 325 1.25 3.41 -16.07
C LYS A 325 1.29 3.04 -14.60
#